data_AF-A0ABD1FX62-F1
#
_entry.id   AF-A0ABD1FX62-F1
#
_cell.length_a   1.000
_cell.length_b   1.000
_cell.length_c   1.000
_cell.angle_alpha   90.00
_cell.angle_beta   90.00
_cell.angle_gamma   90.00
#
_symmetry.space_group_name_H-M   'P 1'
#
loop_
_entity.id
_entity.type
_entity.pdbx_description
1 polymer ?
#
loop_
_entity_poly.entity_id
_entity_poly.type
_entity_poly.pdbx_seq_one_letter_code
_entity_poly.pdbx_strand_id
1 'polypeptide(L)'
;MKPILASKDFETIGISFPMLKSFTYHNCWIRPPDFLGHVDFGKTMLNLRHLRLCEHSMVNNGLEKIIDGCPNLKSLHRCLCSALINKELYAKEVLIK
;
A
#
# COMPACT_ATOMS: atom_id res chain seq x y z
N MET A 1 -8.57 15.78 -8.20
CA MET A 1 -8.97 14.37 -8.40
C MET A 1 -7.77 13.51 -8.04
N LYS A 2 -7.85 12.64 -7.02
CA LYS A 2 -6.72 11.74 -6.67
C LYS A 2 -6.67 10.59 -7.68
N PRO A 3 -5.51 10.26 -8.27
CA PRO A 3 -5.43 9.26 -9.33
C PRO A 3 -5.73 7.85 -8.80
N ILE A 4 -6.49 7.10 -9.58
CA ILE A 4 -6.72 5.66 -9.38
C ILE A 4 -5.56 4.95 -10.10
N LEU A 5 -4.64 4.37 -9.33
CA LEU A 5 -3.45 3.69 -9.88
C LEU A 5 -3.75 2.21 -10.16
N ALA A 6 -3.50 1.72 -11.37
CA ALA A 6 -3.50 0.29 -11.72
C ALA A 6 -2.20 -0.39 -11.22
N SER A 7 -2.13 -1.73 -11.17
CA SER A 7 -0.98 -2.42 -10.57
C SER A 7 0.33 -2.06 -11.27
N LYS A 8 0.25 -1.93 -12.60
CA LYS A 8 1.34 -1.48 -13.48
C LYS A 8 1.86 -0.08 -13.16
N ASP A 9 1.03 0.79 -12.60
CA ASP A 9 1.47 2.13 -12.19
C ASP A 9 2.39 2.05 -10.96
N PHE A 10 2.10 1.14 -10.02
CA PHE A 10 2.98 0.92 -8.86
C PHE A 10 4.35 0.38 -9.31
N GLU A 11 4.36 -0.57 -10.24
CA GLU A 11 5.61 -1.07 -10.82
C GLU A 11 6.40 0.05 -11.51
N THR A 12 5.71 0.86 -12.32
CA THR A 12 6.32 2.00 -13.01
C THR A 12 6.89 3.01 -12.02
N ILE A 13 6.18 3.30 -10.92
CA ILE A 13 6.68 4.17 -9.84
C ILE A 13 7.93 3.57 -9.20
N GLY A 14 7.93 2.28 -8.86
CA GLY A 14 9.09 1.67 -8.22
C GLY A 14 10.33 1.69 -9.11
N ILE A 15 10.16 1.37 -10.40
CA ILE A 15 11.25 1.42 -11.39
C ILE A 15 11.74 2.85 -11.61
N SER A 16 10.83 3.83 -11.70
CA SER A 16 11.16 5.23 -11.96
C SER A 16 11.79 5.93 -10.76
N PHE A 17 11.51 5.45 -9.54
CA PHE A 17 11.98 6.04 -8.29
C PHE A 17 12.71 4.99 -7.43
N PRO A 18 13.90 4.50 -7.85
CA PRO A 18 14.60 3.42 -7.16
C PRO A 18 15.06 3.80 -5.73
N MET A 19 15.14 5.10 -5.41
CA MET A 19 15.50 5.60 -4.09
C MET A 19 14.29 5.94 -3.20
N LEU A 20 13.07 5.58 -3.62
CA LEU A 20 11.85 5.88 -2.87
C LEU A 20 11.86 5.15 -1.52
N LYS A 21 11.91 5.93 -0.42
CA LYS A 21 11.91 5.42 0.96
C LYS A 21 10.53 5.42 1.60
N SER A 22 9.64 6.30 1.14
CA SER A 22 8.31 6.47 1.72
C SER A 22 7.29 6.60 0.61
N PHE A 23 6.21 5.83 0.71
CA PHE A 23 5.12 5.85 -0.26
C PHE A 23 3.77 5.89 0.47
N THR A 24 2.88 6.76 0.00
CA THR A 24 1.56 6.93 0.59
C THR A 24 0.52 6.91 -0.53
N TYR A 25 -0.39 5.93 -0.44
CA TYR A 25 -1.48 5.75 -1.39
C TYR A 25 -2.82 5.82 -0.66
N HIS A 26 -3.69 6.70 -1.16
CA HIS A 26 -5.04 6.85 -0.65
C HIS A 26 -6.04 6.55 -1.76
N ASN A 27 -6.77 5.45 -1.60
CA ASN A 27 -7.81 5.04 -2.52
C ASN A 27 -9.06 4.57 -1.77
N CYS A 28 -9.92 5.52 -1.45
CA CYS A 28 -11.19 5.25 -0.79
C CYS A 28 -12.31 4.82 -1.74
N TRP A 29 -12.00 4.62 -3.04
CA TRP A 29 -12.95 4.09 -4.01
C TRP A 29 -13.12 2.59 -3.82
N ILE A 30 -14.34 2.10 -4.07
CA ILE A 30 -14.64 0.66 -4.05
C ILE A 30 -13.82 0.01 -5.17
N ARG A 31 -12.85 -0.83 -4.80
CA ARG A 31 -12.11 -1.68 -5.71
C ARG A 31 -12.48 -3.14 -5.50
N PRO A 32 -12.19 -4.01 -6.47
CA PRO A 32 -12.19 -5.45 -6.24
C PRO A 32 -11.29 -5.78 -5.04
N PRO A 33 -11.66 -6.75 -4.18
CA PRO A 33 -10.76 -7.29 -3.18
C PRO A 33 -9.43 -7.71 -3.82
N ASP A 34 -8.32 -7.60 -3.08
CA ASP A 34 -6.98 -8.08 -3.49
C ASP A 34 -6.25 -7.34 -4.62
N PHE A 35 -6.65 -6.12 -4.99
CA PHE A 35 -5.92 -5.33 -5.99
C PHE A 35 -4.41 -5.19 -5.72
N LEU A 36 -4.01 -4.93 -4.46
CA LEU A 36 -2.59 -4.85 -4.07
C LEU A 36 -1.89 -6.21 -4.05
N GLY A 37 -2.62 -7.32 -3.93
CA GLY A 37 -2.07 -8.66 -3.98
C GLY A 37 -1.46 -9.03 -5.34
N HIS A 38 -1.72 -8.22 -6.36
CA HIS A 38 -1.13 -8.32 -7.70
C HIS A 38 0.08 -7.39 -7.92
N VAL A 39 0.41 -6.52 -6.97
CA VAL A 39 1.55 -5.62 -7.08
C VAL A 39 2.78 -6.29 -6.48
N ASP A 40 3.83 -6.45 -7.28
CA ASP A 40 5.11 -6.98 -6.82
C ASP A 40 6.00 -5.83 -6.31
N PHE A 41 5.66 -5.33 -5.13
CA PHE A 41 6.42 -4.26 -4.46
C PHE A 41 7.88 -4.65 -4.24
N GLY A 42 8.17 -5.94 -4.09
CA GLY A 42 9.52 -6.41 -3.85
C GLY A 42 10.45 -6.34 -5.03
N LYS A 43 9.94 -6.44 -6.26
CA LYS A 43 10.78 -6.26 -7.45
C LYS A 43 11.09 -4.81 -7.75
N THR A 44 10.23 -3.88 -7.33
CA THR A 44 10.25 -2.50 -7.85
C THR A 44 10.55 -1.46 -6.78
N MET A 45 10.21 -1.70 -5.51
CA MET A 45 10.36 -0.74 -4.41
C MET A 45 11.27 -1.26 -3.29
N LEU A 46 12.45 -1.77 -3.67
CA LEU A 46 13.40 -2.42 -2.74
C LEU A 46 13.87 -1.54 -1.58
N ASN A 47 13.94 -0.22 -1.78
CA ASN A 47 14.40 0.74 -0.77
C ASN A 47 13.27 1.31 0.10
N LEU A 48 12.04 0.84 -0.08
CA LEU A 48 10.89 1.33 0.65
C LEU A 48 10.99 0.95 2.13
N ARG A 49 10.81 1.96 2.99
CA ARG A 49 10.89 1.86 4.46
C ARG A 49 9.56 2.16 5.13
N HIS A 50 8.76 3.02 4.53
CA HIS A 50 7.49 3.46 5.09
C HIS A 50 6.40 3.39 4.02
N LEU A 51 5.39 2.57 4.26
CA LEU A 51 4.27 2.40 3.34
C LEU A 51 2.97 2.73 4.05
N ARG A 52 2.19 3.66 3.51
CA ARG A 52 0.85 4.00 3.98
C ARG A 52 -0.19 3.71 2.90
N LEU A 53 -1.16 2.86 3.21
CA LEU A 53 -2.23 2.44 2.30
C LEU A 53 -3.58 2.68 2.96
N CYS A 54 -4.41 3.52 2.35
CA CYS A 54 -5.78 3.79 2.81
C CYS A 54 -6.77 3.26 1.76
N GLU A 55 -7.50 2.19 2.05
CA GLU A 55 -8.36 1.50 1.07
C GLU A 55 -9.69 1.04 1.66
N HIS A 56 -10.71 0.85 0.81
CA HIS A 56 -12.04 0.39 1.24
C HIS A 56 -12.06 -1.08 1.68
N SER A 57 -11.29 -1.94 1.01
CA SER A 57 -11.12 -3.34 1.39
C SER A 57 -9.70 -3.78 1.08
N MET A 58 -9.00 -4.28 2.09
CA MET A 58 -7.68 -4.87 1.93
C MET A 58 -7.68 -6.21 2.66
N VAL A 59 -7.50 -7.30 1.91
CA VAL A 59 -7.43 -8.65 2.46
C VAL A 59 -6.02 -8.86 3.02
N ASN A 60 -5.89 -9.62 4.13
CA ASN A 60 -4.61 -9.80 4.81
C ASN A 60 -3.50 -10.36 3.90
N ASN A 61 -3.83 -11.22 2.94
CA ASN A 61 -2.85 -11.80 1.99
C ASN A 61 -2.11 -10.74 1.16
N GLY A 62 -2.77 -9.63 0.82
CA GLY A 62 -2.11 -8.53 0.10
C GLY A 62 -1.02 -7.86 0.92
N LEU A 63 -1.14 -7.84 2.25
CA LEU A 63 -0.14 -7.25 3.15
C LEU A 63 1.07 -8.16 3.36
N GLU A 64 0.85 -9.47 3.46
CA GLU A 64 1.94 -10.44 3.59
C GLU A 64 2.88 -10.35 2.38
N LYS A 65 2.33 -10.30 1.16
CA LYS A 65 3.14 -10.12 -0.06
C LYS A 65 3.95 -8.82 -0.07
N ILE A 66 3.43 -7.75 0.51
CA ILE A 66 4.14 -6.46 0.63
C ILE A 66 5.31 -6.60 1.60
N ILE A 67 5.08 -7.24 2.74
CA ILE A 67 6.11 -7.46 3.77
C ILE A 67 7.21 -8.38 3.20
N ASP A 68 6.83 -9.47 2.54
CA ASP A 68 7.77 -10.42 1.91
C ASP A 68 8.54 -9.76 0.75
N GLY A 69 7.90 -8.84 0.03
CA GLY A 69 8.49 -8.14 -1.09
C GLY A 69 9.49 -7.06 -0.67
N CYS A 70 9.19 -6.26 0.35
CA CYS A 70 9.99 -5.08 0.69
C CYS A 70 10.96 -5.35 1.86
N PRO A 71 12.23 -5.77 1.61
CA PRO A 71 13.15 -6.19 2.67
C PRO A 71 13.56 -5.06 3.63
N ASN A 72 13.44 -3.80 3.18
CA ASN A 72 13.80 -2.63 3.98
C ASN A 72 12.61 -1.98 4.68
N LEU A 73 11.41 -2.57 4.59
CA LEU A 73 10.19 -2.00 5.14
C LEU A 73 10.25 -2.00 6.67
N LYS A 74 10.10 -0.82 7.27
CA LYS A 74 10.16 -0.60 8.72
C LYS A 74 8.79 -0.34 9.30
N SER A 75 7.94 0.37 8.56
CA SER A 75 6.56 0.59 8.97
C SER A 75 5.58 0.45 7.82
N LEU A 76 4.46 -0.20 8.15
CA LEU A 76 3.33 -0.39 7.27
C LEU A 76 2.09 0.15 7.98
N HIS A 77 1.55 1.24 7.46
CA HIS A 77 0.34 1.86 7.95
C HIS A 77 -0.84 1.50 7.05
N ARG A 78 -1.80 0.77 7.58
CA ARG A 78 -3.06 0.47 6.91
C ARG A 78 -4.17 1.31 7.48
N CYS A 79 -5.02 1.81 6.62
CA CYS A 79 -6.22 2.53 7.02
C CYS A 79 -7.42 2.03 6.20
N LEU A 80 -8.56 1.84 6.85
CA LEU A 80 -9.80 1.51 6.18
C LEU A 80 -10.56 2.79 5.78
N CYS A 81 -10.84 2.96 4.49
CA CYS A 81 -11.78 3.97 4.02
C CYS A 81 -13.21 3.40 4.10
N SER A 82 -13.89 3.57 5.23
CA SER A 82 -15.31 3.24 5.35
C SER A 82 -16.15 4.45 4.91
N ALA A 83 -17.10 4.23 3.99
CA ALA A 83 -18.09 5.25 3.64
C ALA A 83 -19.15 5.45 4.75
N LEU A 84 -19.21 4.56 5.75
CA LEU A 84 -20.30 4.46 6.73
C LEU A 84 -19.89 4.74 8.18
N ILE A 85 -18.63 5.07 8.45
CA ILE A 85 -18.18 5.35 9.81
C ILE A 85 -17.57 6.76 9.82
N ASN A 86 -17.92 7.55 10.83
CA ASN A 86 -17.37 8.87 11.12
C ASN A 86 -15.87 8.95 10.83
N LYS A 87 -15.39 10.13 10.42
CA LYS A 87 -14.04 10.46 9.90
C LYS A 87 -12.83 10.06 10.76
N GLU A 88 -12.98 9.25 11.80
CA GLU A 88 -11.89 8.59 12.50
C GLU A 88 -11.49 7.33 11.74
N LEU A 89 -10.54 7.52 10.82
CA LEU A 89 -9.82 6.45 10.14
C LEU A 89 -9.38 5.38 11.16
N TYR A 90 -9.85 4.15 11.00
CA TYR A 90 -9.25 2.99 11.67
C TYR A 90 -7.89 2.72 11.00
N ALA A 91 -6.89 3.43 11.50
CA ALA A 91 -5.49 3.31 11.15
C ALA A 91 -4.82 2.27 12.06
N LYS A 92 -4.20 1.25 11.47
CA LYS A 92 -3.32 0.31 12.17
C LYS A 92 -1.94 0.40 11.56
N GLU A 93 -0.96 0.75 12.38
CA GLU A 93 0.45 0.68 12.02
C GLU A 93 1.03 -0.64 12.51
N VAL A 94 1.73 -1.33 11.60
CA VAL A 94 2.53 -2.51 11.90
C VAL A 94 3.99 -2.08 11.79
N LEU A 95 4.71 -2.22 12.90
CA LEU A 95 6.17 -2.06 12.93
C LEU A 95 6.80 -3.40 12.54
N ILE A 96 7.64 -3.36 11.52
CA ILE A 96 8.37 -4.53 11.03
C ILE A 96 9.77 -4.43 11.63
N LYS A 97 10.14 -5.44 12.44
CA LYS A 97 11.40 -5.47 13.22
C LYS A 97 12.53 -6.05 12.39
#